data_AF-A0A430DZ31-F1
#
_entry.id   AF-A0A430DZ31-F1
#
_cell.length_a   1.000
_cell.length_b   1.000
_cell.length_c   1.000
_cell.angle_alpha   90.00
_cell.angle_beta   90.00
_cell.angle_gamma   90.00
#
_symmetry.space_group_name_H-M   'P 1'
#
loop_
_entity.id
_entity.type
_entity.pdbx_description
1 polymer ?
#
loop_
_entity_poly.entity_id
_entity_poly.type
_entity_poly.pdbx_seq_one_letter_code
_entity_poly.pdbx_strand_id
1 'polypeptide(L)'
;MLGFALGGLSRPRPPVAVAPAPAVRAETAALLARMTPPAPPQRASVIDALVAASVDAGIWSRIDRLLLFAAHSPQAALLDWKGGGDAGFGGGAPRHIVDRGYWVDGHDDWIDPGFVPAAAVQFQRSSAMLGIWGRKSDRNPASPVGTITGTTISLNPRASSDVSAGRLNGSAVVTGGTVTTGYGLVVVDRPGSGTLRHFIDGVLKGENTNASASNPASVQVGIGRANAVAVDGQFCAFVAGDTLTAAQHAVLHQAVRRYMDALGVAPLPAVVATTRAVTEWSTLPDGSAPIATERGMAVTGLARDLAGRWYVDNGRTTRHPLLFTRLSPDRTMIEAEFDLTRLGLSADMAEPCQGITLDRSDRHLWMLVKLSGPDGGASHLVRFDPVSETVSAPPIALAGTANGVAHDPVADCLWVVHDTGELVAYDRSGTIRSGGTPLPANADQCVIADRRYGDIMTGELLVTAGANGAAGTIHRWGPSIAIAGSIMADGSWSRSIRWTVRTRSKACGSTMTASGSGTTAQRTRERRN
;
A
#
# COMPACT_ATOMS: atom_id res chain seq x y z
N MET A 1 12.56 -19.91 -62.21
CA MET A 1 11.85 -18.61 -62.19
C MET A 1 12.57 -17.72 -61.19
N LEU A 2 13.13 -16.61 -61.69
CA LEU A 2 13.89 -15.61 -60.94
C LEU A 2 12.98 -14.73 -60.07
N GLY A 3 13.43 -14.38 -58.86
CA GLY A 3 12.80 -13.36 -58.02
C GLY A 3 13.84 -12.70 -57.11
N PHE A 4 14.57 -11.71 -57.63
CA PHE A 4 15.50 -10.86 -56.88
C PHE A 4 14.71 -9.83 -56.06
N ALA A 5 14.86 -9.84 -54.73
CA ALA A 5 14.39 -8.78 -53.85
C ALA A 5 15.52 -7.75 -53.66
N LEU A 6 15.32 -6.55 -54.21
CA LEU A 6 16.23 -5.41 -54.06
C LEU A 6 16.17 -4.88 -52.62
N GLY A 7 17.32 -4.90 -51.95
CA GLY A 7 17.53 -4.25 -50.66
C GLY A 7 17.40 -2.74 -50.79
N GLY A 8 16.33 -2.19 -50.21
CA GLY A 8 16.16 -0.75 -50.07
C GLY A 8 17.13 -0.19 -49.03
N LEU A 9 18.16 0.52 -49.50
CA LEU A 9 19.02 1.36 -48.67
C LEU A 9 18.14 2.44 -48.00
N SER A 10 17.83 2.24 -46.73
CA SER A 10 17.26 3.25 -45.84
C SER A 10 18.20 4.47 -45.85
N ARG A 11 17.78 5.55 -46.51
CA ARG A 11 18.48 6.84 -46.43
C ARG A 11 18.49 7.27 -44.96
N PRO A 12 19.64 7.67 -44.39
CA PRO A 12 19.69 8.22 -43.04
C PRO A 12 18.71 9.38 -42.96
N ARG A 13 17.70 9.24 -42.10
CA ARG A 13 16.71 10.29 -41.86
C ARG A 13 17.49 11.52 -41.37
N PRO A 14 17.39 12.69 -42.02
CA PRO A 14 18.06 13.88 -41.55
C PRO A 14 17.66 14.13 -40.09
N PRO A 15 18.60 14.53 -39.21
CA PRO A 15 18.31 14.79 -37.81
C PRO A 15 17.15 15.77 -37.74
N VAL A 16 16.03 15.34 -37.14
CA VAL A 16 14.89 16.22 -36.90
C VAL A 16 15.39 17.29 -35.94
N ALA A 17 15.48 18.54 -36.43
CA ALA A 17 15.86 19.67 -35.59
C ALA A 17 14.91 19.69 -34.38
N VAL A 18 15.44 19.46 -33.19
CA VAL A 18 14.67 19.51 -31.95
C VAL A 18 14.28 20.96 -31.76
N ALA A 19 13.00 21.28 -31.88
CA ALA A 19 12.50 22.62 -31.59
C ALA A 19 12.94 23.01 -30.16
N PRO A 20 13.41 24.24 -29.94
CA PRO A 20 13.81 24.68 -28.61
C PRO A 20 12.64 24.49 -27.64
N ALA A 21 12.93 23.99 -26.43
CA ALA A 21 11.92 23.82 -25.41
C ALA A 21 11.26 25.20 -25.12
N PRO A 22 9.92 25.26 -25.03
CA PRO A 22 9.24 26.51 -24.69
C PRO A 22 9.77 27.05 -23.37
N ALA A 23 9.92 28.37 -23.28
CA ALA A 23 10.38 29.02 -22.07
C ALA A 23 9.39 28.77 -20.92
N VAL A 24 9.90 28.29 -19.78
CA VAL A 24 9.12 28.03 -18.57
C VAL A 24 8.56 29.35 -18.03
N ARG A 25 7.30 29.37 -17.60
CA ARG A 25 6.67 30.58 -17.02
C ARG A 25 7.37 31.01 -15.74
N ALA A 26 7.35 32.31 -15.43
CA ALA A 26 8.02 32.87 -14.26
C ALA A 26 7.50 32.26 -12.94
N GLU A 27 6.18 32.06 -12.83
CA GLU A 27 5.54 31.43 -11.68
C GLU A 27 6.01 29.98 -11.50
N THR A 28 6.10 29.23 -12.60
CA THR A 28 6.62 27.86 -12.58
C THR A 28 8.09 27.84 -12.17
N ALA A 29 8.92 28.71 -12.73
CA ALA A 29 10.34 28.78 -12.40
C ALA A 29 10.56 29.07 -10.90
N ALA A 30 9.80 30.01 -10.33
CA ALA A 30 9.84 30.34 -8.92
C ALA A 30 9.39 29.15 -8.03
N LEU A 31 8.37 28.40 -8.45
CA LEU A 31 7.94 27.18 -7.77
C LEU A 31 9.02 26.09 -7.82
N LEU A 32 9.56 25.79 -9.00
CA LEU A 32 10.57 24.74 -9.17
C LEU A 32 11.83 25.02 -8.35
N ALA A 33 12.22 26.29 -8.22
CA ALA A 33 13.36 26.70 -7.39
C ALA A 33 13.17 26.39 -5.89
N ARG A 34 11.93 26.23 -5.41
CA ARG A 34 11.62 25.87 -4.02
C ARG A 34 11.57 24.36 -3.77
N MET A 35 11.63 23.53 -4.81
CA MET A 35 11.53 22.07 -4.66
C MET A 35 12.88 21.43 -4.32
N THR A 36 12.90 20.63 -3.26
CA THR A 36 14.07 19.85 -2.83
C THR A 36 13.65 18.39 -2.56
N PRO A 37 14.25 17.40 -3.26
CA PRO A 37 15.11 17.55 -4.45
C PRO A 37 14.36 18.25 -5.61
N PRO A 38 15.09 18.81 -6.61
CA PRO A 38 14.47 19.39 -7.80
C PRO A 38 13.56 18.40 -8.53
N ALA A 39 12.49 18.90 -9.13
CA ALA A 39 11.61 18.06 -9.96
C ALA A 39 12.35 17.57 -11.22
N PRO A 40 12.21 16.29 -11.61
CA PRO A 40 12.74 15.80 -12.89
C PRO A 40 12.14 16.58 -14.08
N PRO A 41 12.87 16.70 -15.22
CA PRO A 41 12.42 17.51 -16.36
C PRO A 41 10.99 17.20 -16.86
N GLN A 42 10.62 15.93 -16.91
CA GLN A 42 9.27 15.51 -17.31
C GLN A 42 8.21 16.06 -16.36
N ARG A 43 8.47 16.05 -15.05
CA ARG A 43 7.56 16.61 -14.05
C ARG A 43 7.51 18.13 -14.11
N ALA A 44 8.65 18.79 -14.30
CA ALA A 44 8.71 20.24 -14.47
C ALA A 44 7.80 20.72 -15.63
N SER A 45 7.77 19.98 -16.74
CA SER A 45 6.86 20.26 -17.86
C SER A 45 5.38 20.08 -17.49
N VAL A 46 5.02 19.06 -16.70
CA VAL A 46 3.64 18.83 -16.25
C VAL A 46 3.21 19.90 -15.25
N ILE A 47 4.11 20.34 -14.36
CA ILE A 47 3.89 21.47 -13.45
C ILE A 47 3.64 22.74 -14.25
N ASP A 48 4.50 23.05 -15.24
CA ASP A 48 4.34 24.23 -16.09
C ASP A 48 2.98 24.23 -16.80
N ALA A 49 2.56 23.10 -17.36
CA ALA A 49 1.27 22.97 -18.04
C ALA A 49 0.07 23.24 -17.11
N LEU A 50 0.14 22.85 -15.83
CA LEU A 50 -0.91 23.14 -14.85
C LEU A 50 -0.93 24.64 -14.51
N VAL A 51 0.22 25.21 -14.18
CA VAL A 51 0.36 26.63 -13.84
C VAL A 51 -0.08 27.49 -15.02
N ALA A 52 0.37 27.15 -16.23
CA ALA A 52 -0.05 27.74 -17.49
C ALA A 52 -1.56 27.83 -17.65
N ALA A 53 -2.24 26.69 -17.59
CA ALA A 53 -3.69 26.62 -17.75
C ALA A 53 -4.42 27.46 -16.70
N SER A 54 -3.87 27.51 -15.47
CA SER A 54 -4.44 28.30 -14.37
C SER A 54 -4.24 29.81 -14.56
N VAL A 55 -3.08 30.22 -15.07
CA VAL A 55 -2.78 31.63 -15.39
C VAL A 55 -3.63 32.09 -16.58
N ASP A 56 -3.62 31.33 -17.68
CA ASP A 56 -4.32 31.67 -18.92
C ASP A 56 -5.85 31.78 -18.72
N ALA A 57 -6.41 30.99 -17.79
CA ALA A 57 -7.84 31.06 -17.43
C ALA A 57 -8.17 32.08 -16.33
N GLY A 58 -7.19 32.85 -15.84
CA GLY A 58 -7.37 33.83 -14.77
C GLY A 58 -7.73 33.22 -13.42
N ILE A 59 -7.42 31.93 -13.20
CA ILE A 59 -7.65 31.23 -11.94
C ILE A 59 -6.52 31.54 -10.95
N TRP A 60 -5.28 31.64 -11.44
CA TRP A 60 -4.10 31.81 -10.61
C TRP A 60 -4.14 33.08 -9.73
N SER A 61 -4.73 34.17 -10.24
CA SER A 61 -4.90 35.42 -9.48
C SER A 61 -6.05 35.38 -8.47
N ARG A 62 -6.93 34.38 -8.55
CA ARG A 62 -8.14 34.24 -7.72
C ARG A 62 -7.97 33.25 -6.57
N ILE A 63 -6.89 32.48 -6.56
CA ILE A 63 -6.63 31.50 -5.50
C ILE A 63 -5.61 32.00 -4.49
N ASP A 64 -5.88 31.73 -3.22
CA ASP A 64 -4.94 31.99 -2.12
C ASP A 64 -3.96 30.83 -1.95
N ARG A 65 -4.43 29.59 -2.15
CA ARG A 65 -3.66 28.36 -1.90
C ARG A 65 -3.82 27.36 -3.03
N LEU A 66 -2.71 26.74 -3.43
CA LEU A 66 -2.70 25.54 -4.25
C LEU A 66 -1.62 24.58 -3.75
N LEU A 67 -2.05 23.49 -3.13
CA LEU A 67 -1.19 22.43 -2.63
C LEU A 67 -1.37 21.18 -3.49
N LEU A 68 -0.28 20.62 -4.00
CA LEU A 68 -0.28 19.36 -4.76
C LEU A 68 0.48 18.31 -3.97
N PHE A 69 -0.22 17.62 -3.07
CA PHE A 69 0.33 16.55 -2.24
C PHE A 69 0.89 15.38 -3.05
N ALA A 70 0.33 15.10 -4.23
CA ALA A 70 0.90 14.10 -5.15
C ALA A 70 2.18 14.66 -5.79
N ALA A 71 3.32 14.47 -5.14
CA ALA A 71 4.62 14.97 -5.59
C ALA A 71 5.74 13.92 -5.46
N HIS A 72 6.92 14.23 -6.01
CA HIS A 72 8.09 13.35 -5.99
C HIS A 72 8.81 13.30 -4.64
N SER A 73 8.56 14.24 -3.74
CA SER A 73 9.14 14.28 -2.39
C SER A 73 8.15 14.83 -1.36
N PRO A 74 8.31 14.47 -0.07
CA PRO A 74 7.47 15.01 1.00
C PRO A 74 7.50 16.54 1.09
N GLN A 75 8.66 17.15 0.87
CA GLN A 75 8.83 18.60 0.88
C GLN A 75 8.05 19.25 -0.27
N ALA A 76 8.21 18.76 -1.51
CA ALA A 76 7.50 19.31 -2.66
C ALA A 76 5.97 19.14 -2.53
N ALA A 77 5.52 18.07 -1.87
CA ALA A 77 4.11 17.80 -1.61
C ALA A 77 3.45 18.81 -0.64
N LEU A 78 4.24 19.43 0.25
CA LEU A 78 3.75 20.41 1.22
C LEU A 78 3.92 21.86 0.74
N LEU A 79 4.61 22.09 -0.37
CA LEU A 79 4.79 23.44 -0.92
C LEU A 79 3.44 24.05 -1.33
N ASP A 80 3.20 25.29 -0.90
CA ASP A 80 2.17 26.11 -1.53
C ASP A 80 2.69 26.69 -2.84
N TRP A 81 2.08 26.27 -3.94
CA TRP A 81 2.49 26.67 -5.28
C TRP A 81 2.28 28.17 -5.53
N LYS A 82 1.43 28.84 -4.74
CA LYS A 82 1.24 30.30 -4.75
C LYS A 82 2.27 31.08 -3.92
N GLY A 83 3.01 30.42 -3.04
CA GLY A 83 4.08 31.05 -2.24
C GLY A 83 3.64 31.69 -0.91
N GLY A 84 2.45 31.36 -0.38
CA GLY A 84 1.91 31.93 0.87
C GLY A 84 2.35 31.25 2.17
N GLY A 85 3.42 30.45 2.16
CA GLY A 85 3.87 29.57 3.25
C GLY A 85 3.46 28.11 3.02
N ASP A 86 4.29 27.17 3.44
CA ASP A 86 4.07 25.75 3.12
C ASP A 86 3.12 25.09 4.13
N ALA A 87 2.47 24.00 3.70
CA ALA A 87 1.65 23.16 4.58
C ALA A 87 2.54 22.41 5.58
N GLY A 88 1.93 21.95 6.67
CA GLY A 88 2.56 21.14 7.70
C GLY A 88 1.64 20.02 8.17
N PHE A 89 2.02 19.38 9.28
CA PHE A 89 1.17 18.40 9.96
C PHE A 89 0.57 19.05 11.20
N GLY A 90 -0.75 18.99 11.31
CA GLY A 90 -1.46 19.50 12.48
C GLY A 90 -1.62 18.46 13.59
N GLY A 91 -1.31 17.19 13.32
CA GLY A 91 -1.37 16.07 14.26
C GLY A 91 -0.90 14.77 13.60
N GLY A 92 -0.47 13.82 14.44
CA GLY A 92 0.04 12.52 14.02
C GLY A 92 1.26 12.61 13.11
N ALA A 93 1.41 11.61 12.22
CA ALA A 93 2.46 11.53 11.22
C ALA A 93 1.89 11.07 9.86
N PRO A 94 1.13 11.94 9.15
CA PRO A 94 0.64 11.63 7.80
C PRO A 94 1.76 11.12 6.89
N ARG A 95 1.53 10.01 6.20
CA ARG A 95 2.56 9.36 5.37
C ARG A 95 2.51 9.87 3.94
N HIS A 96 3.59 10.49 3.47
CA HIS A 96 3.76 10.79 2.07
C HIS A 96 3.96 9.51 1.25
N ILE A 97 3.15 9.33 0.21
CA ILE A 97 3.33 8.29 -0.79
C ILE A 97 3.66 9.02 -2.09
N VAL A 98 4.87 8.75 -2.61
CA VAL A 98 5.40 9.38 -3.82
C VAL A 98 4.36 9.28 -4.94
N ASP A 99 4.05 10.43 -5.54
CA ASP A 99 3.10 10.57 -6.65
C ASP A 99 1.66 10.19 -6.34
N ARG A 100 1.31 10.11 -5.06
CA ARG A 100 -0.02 9.66 -4.63
C ARG A 100 -0.63 10.53 -3.54
N GLY A 101 0.18 11.35 -2.88
CA GLY A 101 -0.30 12.26 -1.84
C GLY A 101 -0.01 11.76 -0.44
N TYR A 102 -0.59 12.45 0.54
CA TYR A 102 -0.49 12.09 1.94
C TYR A 102 -1.63 11.20 2.37
N TRP A 103 -1.30 10.07 3.00
CA TRP A 103 -2.22 9.22 3.72
C TRP A 103 -2.36 9.69 5.17
N VAL A 104 -3.60 9.70 5.67
CA VAL A 104 -3.93 9.91 7.07
C VAL A 104 -4.67 8.67 7.59
N ASP A 105 -4.39 8.26 8.83
CA ASP A 105 -4.93 7.02 9.40
C ASP A 105 -6.35 7.14 10.00
N GLY A 106 -6.88 8.37 10.09
CA GLY A 106 -8.20 8.64 10.66
C GLY A 106 -8.28 8.57 12.18
N HIS A 107 -7.13 8.57 12.88
CA HIS A 107 -7.05 8.62 14.32
C HIS A 107 -6.63 10.02 14.81
N ASP A 108 -5.37 10.37 14.61
CA ASP A 108 -4.77 11.64 15.01
C ASP A 108 -3.98 12.33 13.87
N ASP A 109 -3.75 11.62 12.75
CA ASP A 109 -3.12 12.14 11.55
C ASP A 109 -3.99 13.19 10.84
N TRP A 110 -3.46 14.39 10.61
CA TRP A 110 -4.05 15.35 9.68
C TRP A 110 -3.04 16.38 9.15
N ILE A 111 -3.32 16.90 7.96
CA ILE A 111 -2.50 17.90 7.27
C ILE A 111 -3.07 19.28 7.57
N ASP A 112 -2.18 20.16 8.00
CA ASP A 112 -2.44 21.57 8.14
C ASP A 112 -2.03 22.30 6.84
N PRO A 113 -2.97 22.78 6.01
CA PRO A 113 -2.67 23.54 4.80
C PRO A 113 -2.13 24.97 5.06
N GLY A 114 -1.97 25.39 6.31
CA GLY A 114 -1.62 26.76 6.68
C GLY A 114 -2.70 27.78 6.27
N PHE A 115 -3.95 27.32 6.12
CA PHE A 115 -5.06 28.13 5.60
C PHE A 115 -6.05 28.51 6.70
N VAL A 116 -6.08 29.80 7.02
CA VAL A 116 -7.07 30.43 7.91
C VAL A 116 -7.96 31.35 7.05
N PRO A 117 -9.23 30.98 6.81
CA PRO A 117 -10.11 31.70 5.89
C PRO A 117 -10.25 33.20 6.17
N ALA A 118 -10.30 33.61 7.44
CA ALA A 118 -10.42 35.03 7.81
C ALA A 118 -9.16 35.87 7.52
N ALA A 119 -8.00 35.23 7.31
CA ALA A 119 -6.74 35.91 6.99
C ALA A 119 -6.39 35.85 5.49
N ALA A 120 -7.21 35.15 4.70
CA ALA A 120 -7.01 34.99 3.26
C ALA A 120 -7.40 36.26 2.49
N VAL A 121 -6.75 36.49 1.35
CA VAL A 121 -6.96 37.72 0.56
C VAL A 121 -8.11 37.53 -0.42
N GLN A 122 -8.12 36.42 -1.15
CA GLN A 122 -9.12 36.15 -2.19
C GLN A 122 -10.36 35.48 -1.62
N PHE A 123 -10.22 34.65 -0.60
CA PHE A 123 -11.33 33.97 0.05
C PHE A 123 -12.14 34.95 0.94
N GLN A 124 -13.30 35.37 0.44
CA GLN A 124 -14.17 36.34 1.09
C GLN A 124 -15.52 35.74 1.50
N ARG A 125 -16.24 36.40 2.41
CA ARG A 125 -17.53 35.91 2.95
C ARG A 125 -18.50 35.45 1.86
N SER A 126 -18.65 36.25 0.81
CA SER A 126 -19.60 36.07 -0.28
C SER A 126 -18.91 35.84 -1.63
N SER A 127 -17.64 35.43 -1.61
CA SER A 127 -16.84 35.17 -2.81
C SER A 127 -15.72 34.21 -2.40
N ALA A 128 -16.00 32.92 -2.42
CA ALA A 128 -15.08 31.91 -1.88
C ALA A 128 -15.25 30.55 -2.55
N MET A 129 -14.17 29.77 -2.59
CA MET A 129 -14.21 28.34 -2.88
C MET A 129 -13.22 27.55 -2.02
N LEU A 130 -13.51 26.27 -1.84
CA LEU A 130 -12.59 25.29 -1.27
C LEU A 130 -12.75 23.95 -1.97
N GLY A 131 -11.63 23.35 -2.37
CA GLY A 131 -11.61 22.07 -3.09
C GLY A 131 -10.55 21.10 -2.58
N ILE A 132 -10.83 19.81 -2.76
CA ILE A 132 -9.90 18.72 -2.44
C ILE A 132 -9.90 17.69 -3.56
N TRP A 133 -8.72 17.16 -3.89
CA TRP A 133 -8.60 15.93 -4.66
C TRP A 133 -8.36 14.74 -3.73
N GLY A 134 -9.30 13.82 -3.63
CA GLY A 134 -9.16 12.58 -2.86
C GLY A 134 -8.84 11.37 -3.74
N ARG A 135 -8.10 10.38 -3.21
CA ARG A 135 -7.98 9.05 -3.84
C ARG A 135 -9.00 8.03 -3.35
N LYS A 136 -9.57 8.26 -2.16
CA LYS A 136 -10.44 7.29 -1.48
C LYS A 136 -11.78 7.19 -2.18
N SER A 137 -12.07 5.99 -2.71
CA SER A 137 -13.38 5.71 -3.32
C SER A 137 -14.46 5.47 -2.25
N ASP A 138 -14.07 4.98 -1.08
CA ASP A 138 -14.98 4.59 0.00
C ASP A 138 -15.68 5.78 0.67
N ARG A 139 -16.70 5.46 1.46
CA ARG A 139 -17.50 6.43 2.19
C ARG A 139 -16.73 7.01 3.38
N ASN A 140 -16.95 8.29 3.67
CA ASN A 140 -16.42 8.95 4.85
C ASN A 140 -17.53 9.17 5.88
N PRO A 141 -17.40 8.66 7.12
CA PRO A 141 -18.41 8.86 8.16
C PRO A 141 -18.48 10.32 8.65
N ALA A 142 -17.41 11.10 8.43
CA ALA A 142 -17.35 12.54 8.68
C ALA A 142 -16.71 13.27 7.49
N SER A 143 -16.70 14.61 7.52
CA SER A 143 -16.07 15.40 6.45
C SER A 143 -14.53 15.32 6.59
N PRO A 144 -13.80 14.85 5.57
CA PRO A 144 -12.34 14.80 5.60
C PRO A 144 -11.69 16.18 5.54
N VAL A 145 -12.39 17.22 5.09
CA VAL A 145 -11.84 18.58 5.04
C VAL A 145 -12.83 19.55 5.69
N GLY A 146 -12.34 20.49 6.49
CA GLY A 146 -13.17 21.51 7.11
C GLY A 146 -12.45 22.29 8.19
N THR A 147 -13.14 23.21 8.85
CA THR A 147 -12.60 23.90 10.02
C THR A 147 -12.30 22.91 11.13
N ILE A 148 -11.12 23.02 11.77
CA ILE A 148 -10.70 22.09 12.84
C ILE A 148 -11.61 22.15 14.06
N THR A 149 -12.28 23.29 14.27
CA THR A 149 -13.34 23.50 15.28
C THR A 149 -14.53 24.18 14.63
N GLY A 150 -15.75 23.75 14.93
CA GLY A 150 -16.96 24.29 14.31
C GLY A 150 -17.24 23.71 12.93
N THR A 151 -18.32 24.17 12.29
CA THR A 151 -18.86 23.54 11.07
C THR A 151 -19.20 24.54 9.95
N THR A 152 -18.57 25.72 9.97
CA THR A 152 -18.81 26.78 8.97
C THR A 152 -18.22 26.45 7.61
N ILE A 153 -17.22 25.56 7.57
CA ILE A 153 -16.61 25.02 6.36
C ILE A 153 -16.46 23.51 6.55
N SER A 154 -16.97 22.75 5.60
CA SER A 154 -16.78 21.30 5.54
C SER A 154 -16.94 20.81 4.11
N LEU A 155 -16.19 19.80 3.72
CA LEU A 155 -16.30 19.16 2.41
C LEU A 155 -16.18 17.65 2.57
N ASN A 156 -17.19 16.93 2.10
CA ASN A 156 -17.23 15.49 2.07
C ASN A 156 -17.45 14.99 0.64
N PRO A 157 -16.39 14.48 -0.03
CA PRO A 157 -16.48 13.95 -1.38
C PRO A 157 -17.53 12.83 -1.53
N ARG A 158 -17.69 12.00 -0.49
CA ARG A 158 -18.69 10.91 -0.45
C ARG A 158 -19.00 10.54 1.00
N ALA A 159 -20.17 10.95 1.49
CA ALA A 159 -20.64 10.61 2.83
C ALA A 159 -21.09 9.14 2.94
N SER A 160 -21.42 8.70 4.17
CA SER A 160 -21.99 7.36 4.44
C SER A 160 -23.29 7.06 3.69
N SER A 161 -24.02 8.11 3.27
CA SER A 161 -25.23 8.05 2.45
C SER A 161 -24.98 8.03 0.94
N ASP A 162 -23.73 7.89 0.50
CA ASP A 162 -23.29 8.06 -0.90
C ASP A 162 -23.55 9.45 -1.48
N VAL A 163 -23.81 10.46 -0.65
CA VAL A 163 -24.03 11.84 -1.12
C VAL A 163 -22.74 12.64 -0.94
N SER A 164 -22.34 13.38 -1.98
CA SER A 164 -21.30 14.39 -1.88
C SER A 164 -21.89 15.68 -1.29
N ALA A 165 -21.23 16.30 -0.32
CA ALA A 165 -21.79 17.43 0.40
C ALA A 165 -20.72 18.44 0.84
N GLY A 166 -21.09 19.71 0.92
CA GLY A 166 -20.21 20.77 1.39
C GLY A 166 -20.93 21.90 2.11
N ARG A 167 -20.17 22.68 2.88
CA ARG A 167 -20.56 23.91 3.56
C ARG A 167 -19.47 24.95 3.33
N LEU A 168 -19.87 26.21 3.15
CA LEU A 168 -18.94 27.31 2.99
C LEU A 168 -19.52 28.60 3.56
N ASN A 169 -18.82 29.20 4.53
CA ASN A 169 -19.19 30.43 5.22
C ASN A 169 -20.65 30.42 5.74
N GLY A 170 -21.05 29.31 6.35
CA GLY A 170 -22.37 29.16 6.98
C GLY A 170 -22.67 27.73 7.43
N SER A 171 -23.87 27.52 7.98
CA SER A 171 -24.35 26.20 8.42
C SER A 171 -25.06 25.40 7.33
N ALA A 172 -25.48 26.06 6.24
CA ALA A 172 -26.21 25.43 5.15
C ALA A 172 -25.34 24.43 4.37
N VAL A 173 -25.89 23.23 4.14
CA VAL A 173 -25.26 22.18 3.33
C VAL A 173 -25.75 22.28 1.90
N VAL A 174 -24.82 22.31 0.94
CA VAL A 174 -25.10 22.03 -0.48
C VAL A 174 -24.70 20.59 -0.79
N THR A 175 -25.56 19.84 -1.47
CA THR A 175 -25.28 18.45 -1.87
C THR A 175 -25.03 18.37 -3.37
N GLY A 176 -24.05 17.57 -3.80
CA GLY A 176 -23.78 17.24 -5.21
C GLY A 176 -24.55 16.02 -5.71
N GLY A 177 -25.54 15.54 -4.95
CA GLY A 177 -26.28 14.31 -5.24
C GLY A 177 -25.49 13.03 -4.92
N THR A 178 -26.05 11.89 -5.33
CA THR A 178 -25.45 10.56 -5.12
C THR A 178 -24.23 10.35 -5.99
N VAL A 179 -23.15 9.83 -5.41
CA VAL A 179 -21.88 9.52 -6.06
C VAL A 179 -21.46 8.07 -5.76
N THR A 180 -20.82 7.42 -6.73
CA THR A 180 -20.33 6.05 -6.60
C THR A 180 -18.88 5.97 -6.14
N THR A 181 -18.19 7.11 -6.02
CA THR A 181 -16.79 7.21 -5.60
C THR A 181 -16.52 8.59 -4.98
N GLY A 182 -15.58 8.63 -4.02
CA GLY A 182 -14.98 9.87 -3.50
C GLY A 182 -13.68 10.28 -4.21
N TYR A 183 -13.28 9.54 -5.25
CA TYR A 183 -12.12 9.87 -6.09
C TYR A 183 -12.41 11.06 -7.00
N GLY A 184 -11.46 11.99 -7.11
CA GLY A 184 -11.54 13.13 -8.02
C GLY A 184 -11.53 14.48 -7.31
N LEU A 185 -11.83 15.55 -8.05
CA LEU A 185 -11.85 16.91 -7.51
C LEU A 185 -13.27 17.27 -7.08
N VAL A 186 -13.46 17.51 -5.78
CA VAL A 186 -14.71 18.04 -5.24
C VAL A 186 -14.47 19.46 -4.75
N VAL A 187 -15.38 20.38 -5.07
CA VAL A 187 -15.28 21.80 -4.71
C VAL A 187 -16.62 22.31 -4.19
N VAL A 188 -16.60 23.01 -3.06
CA VAL A 188 -17.71 23.87 -2.63
C VAL A 188 -17.37 25.32 -2.94
N ASP A 189 -18.33 26.05 -3.48
CA ASP A 189 -18.13 27.40 -3.98
C ASP A 189 -19.31 28.30 -3.58
N ARG A 190 -19.00 29.57 -3.32
CA ARG A 190 -19.95 30.63 -2.97
C ARG A 190 -19.67 31.85 -3.85
N PRO A 191 -20.45 32.08 -4.92
CA PRO A 191 -20.26 33.21 -5.82
C PRO A 191 -20.86 34.52 -5.33
N GLY A 192 -21.68 34.46 -4.28
CA GLY A 192 -22.42 35.61 -3.76
C GLY A 192 -22.97 35.33 -2.37
N SER A 193 -23.67 36.32 -1.82
CA SER A 193 -24.27 36.19 -0.49
C SER A 193 -25.41 35.18 -0.46
N GLY A 194 -26.12 34.92 -1.56
CA GLY A 194 -27.33 34.09 -1.58
C GLY A 194 -27.16 32.67 -2.11
N THR A 195 -25.99 32.27 -2.60
CA THR A 195 -25.83 31.02 -3.37
C THR A 195 -24.68 30.17 -2.84
N LEU A 196 -24.90 28.86 -2.72
CA LEU A 196 -23.84 27.86 -2.59
C LEU A 196 -23.91 26.87 -3.73
N ARG A 197 -22.76 26.51 -4.28
CA ARG A 197 -22.59 25.60 -5.39
C ARG A 197 -21.68 24.44 -4.97
N HIS A 198 -21.92 23.29 -5.55
CA HIS A 198 -21.12 22.08 -5.35
C HIS A 198 -20.70 21.53 -6.71
N PHE A 199 -19.40 21.49 -6.96
CA PHE A 199 -18.80 20.99 -8.20
C PHE A 199 -18.12 19.66 -7.94
N ILE A 200 -18.30 18.71 -8.87
CA ILE A 200 -17.60 17.44 -8.91
C ILE A 200 -16.98 17.31 -10.28
N ASP A 201 -15.65 17.13 -10.33
CA ASP A 201 -14.86 17.01 -11.55
C ASP A 201 -15.12 18.17 -12.53
N GLY A 202 -15.19 19.38 -11.98
CA GLY A 202 -15.39 20.62 -12.73
C GLY A 202 -16.82 20.86 -13.22
N VAL A 203 -17.77 19.98 -12.90
CA VAL A 203 -19.18 20.09 -13.30
C VAL A 203 -20.05 20.47 -12.09
N LEU A 204 -20.94 21.45 -12.25
CA LEU A 204 -21.91 21.83 -11.21
C LEU A 204 -22.88 20.66 -11.00
N LYS A 205 -22.94 20.14 -9.77
CA LYS A 205 -23.81 19.01 -9.41
C LYS A 205 -24.94 19.38 -8.46
N GLY A 206 -24.79 20.47 -7.72
CA GLY A 206 -25.85 20.98 -6.88
C GLY A 206 -25.68 22.44 -6.55
N GLU A 207 -26.81 23.09 -6.32
CA GLU A 207 -26.90 24.50 -5.96
C GLU A 207 -28.04 24.68 -4.96
N ASN A 208 -27.87 25.59 -4.00
CA ASN A 208 -28.96 26.03 -3.16
C ASN A 208 -28.90 27.53 -2.90
N THR A 209 -30.09 28.10 -2.64
CA THR A 209 -30.23 29.50 -2.25
C THR A 209 -30.13 29.61 -0.74
N ASN A 210 -28.96 29.99 -0.23
CA ASN A 210 -28.71 30.19 1.19
C ASN A 210 -27.87 31.44 1.43
N ALA A 211 -28.43 32.34 2.24
CA ALA A 211 -27.72 33.51 2.72
C ALA A 211 -26.42 33.11 3.42
N SER A 212 -25.35 33.86 3.15
CA SER A 212 -24.11 33.79 3.90
C SER A 212 -24.38 34.36 5.29
N ALA A 213 -24.29 33.51 6.30
CA ALA A 213 -24.67 33.85 7.67
C ALA A 213 -23.46 34.06 8.58
N SER A 214 -22.25 33.69 8.16
CA SER A 214 -21.03 33.81 8.96
C SER A 214 -19.91 34.51 8.19
N ASN A 215 -19.11 35.31 8.90
CA ASN A 215 -17.81 35.73 8.39
C ASN A 215 -16.93 34.48 8.12
N PRO A 216 -15.91 34.59 7.24
CA PRO A 216 -14.93 33.53 7.09
C PRO A 216 -14.36 33.10 8.44
N ALA A 217 -14.12 31.81 8.61
CA ALA A 217 -13.69 31.27 9.89
C ALA A 217 -12.31 31.82 10.29
N SER A 218 -12.17 32.25 11.55
CA SER A 218 -10.88 32.63 12.15
C SER A 218 -10.05 31.45 12.64
N VAL A 219 -10.54 30.23 12.41
CA VAL A 219 -9.87 28.97 12.73
C VAL A 219 -9.40 28.31 11.46
N GLN A 220 -8.35 27.51 11.59
CA GLN A 220 -7.70 26.81 10.50
C GLN A 220 -8.60 25.73 9.87
N VAL A 221 -8.42 25.50 8.58
CA VAL A 221 -8.95 24.33 7.87
C VAL A 221 -7.99 23.16 8.05
N GLY A 222 -8.47 21.97 8.38
CA GLY A 222 -7.71 20.73 8.38
C GLY A 222 -8.07 19.83 7.19
N ILE A 223 -7.13 18.98 6.77
CA ILE A 223 -7.31 17.92 5.78
C ILE A 223 -7.01 16.58 6.45
N GLY A 224 -7.94 15.64 6.37
CA GLY A 224 -7.98 14.45 7.25
C GLY A 224 -8.69 14.71 8.58
N ARG A 225 -9.18 15.94 8.82
CA ARG A 225 -9.85 16.32 10.07
C ARG A 225 -10.83 17.48 9.86
N ALA A 226 -12.02 17.36 10.45
CA ALA A 226 -12.97 18.46 10.57
C ALA A 226 -13.73 18.37 11.89
N ASN A 227 -13.97 19.52 12.54
CA ASN A 227 -14.67 19.62 13.82
C ASN A 227 -14.17 18.60 14.87
N ALA A 228 -12.85 18.55 15.07
CA ALA A 228 -12.12 17.62 15.92
C ALA A 228 -12.20 16.12 15.55
N VAL A 229 -12.96 15.72 14.53
CA VAL A 229 -13.09 14.32 14.06
C VAL A 229 -12.06 14.04 12.96
N ALA A 230 -11.18 13.08 13.19
CA ALA A 230 -10.25 12.58 12.18
C ALA A 230 -10.95 11.58 11.24
N VAL A 231 -10.50 11.54 9.99
CA VAL A 231 -11.01 10.63 8.95
C VAL A 231 -9.85 10.10 8.15
N ASP A 232 -9.84 8.80 7.88
CA ASP A 232 -8.81 8.15 7.08
C ASP A 232 -8.99 8.46 5.59
N GLY A 233 -7.88 8.55 4.87
CA GLY A 233 -7.91 8.75 3.43
C GLY A 233 -6.58 9.17 2.86
N GLN A 234 -6.55 9.35 1.54
CA GLN A 234 -5.38 9.88 0.84
C GLN A 234 -5.77 11.08 -0.01
N PHE A 235 -5.04 12.17 0.18
CA PHE A 235 -5.31 13.46 -0.45
C PHE A 235 -4.19 13.84 -1.40
N CYS A 236 -4.55 14.24 -2.63
CA CYS A 236 -3.59 14.57 -3.69
C CYS A 236 -3.46 16.06 -3.95
N ALA A 237 -4.50 16.85 -3.67
CA ALA A 237 -4.48 18.29 -3.89
C ALA A 237 -5.46 19.01 -2.97
N PHE A 238 -5.15 20.26 -2.65
CA PHE A 238 -6.03 21.19 -1.97
C PHE A 238 -5.98 22.56 -2.66
N VAL A 239 -7.12 23.22 -2.78
CA VAL A 239 -7.23 24.55 -3.38
C VAL A 239 -8.24 25.39 -2.58
N ALA A 240 -7.91 26.66 -2.34
CA ALA A 240 -8.81 27.61 -1.71
C ALA A 240 -8.58 29.02 -2.25
N GLY A 241 -9.65 29.82 -2.31
CA GLY A 241 -9.59 31.19 -2.81
C GLY A 241 -10.95 31.84 -3.03
N ASP A 242 -11.00 32.80 -3.95
CA ASP A 242 -12.20 33.43 -4.47
C ASP A 242 -13.05 32.46 -5.31
N THR A 243 -14.32 32.78 -5.52
CA THR A 243 -15.24 32.02 -6.37
C THR A 243 -14.72 31.90 -7.81
N LEU A 244 -15.07 30.82 -8.51
CA LEU A 244 -14.77 30.66 -9.93
C LEU A 244 -16.03 30.61 -10.79
N THR A 245 -15.92 30.95 -12.08
CA THR A 245 -17.01 30.64 -13.02
C THR A 245 -17.09 29.13 -13.27
N ALA A 246 -18.22 28.63 -13.79
CA ALA A 246 -18.33 27.21 -14.14
C ALA A 246 -17.26 26.77 -15.16
N ALA A 247 -16.93 27.65 -16.13
CA ALA A 247 -15.85 27.40 -17.08
C ALA A 247 -14.47 27.33 -16.40
N GLN A 248 -14.21 28.20 -15.42
CA GLN A 248 -12.97 28.17 -14.65
C GLN A 248 -12.87 26.92 -13.76
N HIS A 249 -13.97 26.44 -13.16
CA HIS A 249 -13.97 25.15 -12.45
C HIS A 249 -13.67 23.97 -13.39
N ALA A 250 -14.21 23.99 -14.61
CA ALA A 250 -13.90 22.97 -15.62
C ALA A 250 -12.41 22.99 -16.02
N VAL A 251 -11.82 24.17 -16.23
CA VAL A 251 -10.39 24.32 -16.52
C VAL A 251 -9.52 23.89 -15.34
N LEU A 252 -9.87 24.29 -14.11
CA LEU A 252 -9.16 23.87 -12.90
C LEU A 252 -9.14 22.35 -12.78
N HIS A 253 -10.30 21.70 -12.92
CA HIS A 253 -10.39 20.25 -12.89
C HIS A 253 -9.53 19.61 -13.99
N GLN A 254 -9.62 20.07 -15.24
CA GLN A 254 -8.83 19.50 -16.33
C GLN A 254 -7.32 19.67 -16.12
N ALA A 255 -6.88 20.81 -15.61
CA ALA A 255 -5.47 21.08 -15.33
C ALA A 255 -4.93 20.16 -14.22
N VAL A 256 -5.66 20.05 -13.11
CA VAL A 256 -5.29 19.14 -12.01
C VAL A 256 -5.37 17.68 -12.47
N ARG A 257 -6.41 17.29 -13.23
CA ARG A 257 -6.58 15.93 -13.75
C ARG A 257 -5.41 15.52 -14.65
N ARG A 258 -4.98 16.39 -15.58
CA ARG A 258 -3.81 16.12 -16.45
C ARG A 258 -2.53 15.91 -15.63
N TYR A 259 -2.34 16.70 -14.57
CA TYR A 259 -1.24 16.49 -13.63
C TYR A 259 -1.34 15.12 -12.94
N MET A 260 -2.50 14.77 -12.39
CA MET A 260 -2.72 13.49 -11.72
C MET A 260 -2.52 12.28 -12.67
N ASP A 261 -3.03 12.36 -13.89
CA ASP A 261 -2.87 11.31 -14.91
C ASP A 261 -1.39 11.14 -15.32
N ALA A 262 -0.64 12.23 -15.48
CA ALA A 262 0.79 12.19 -15.82
C ALA A 262 1.63 11.53 -14.72
N LEU A 263 1.18 11.58 -13.46
CA LEU A 263 1.79 10.90 -12.32
C LEU A 263 1.30 9.46 -12.14
N GLY A 264 0.30 9.02 -12.90
CA GLY A 264 -0.36 7.73 -12.73
C GLY A 264 -1.16 7.64 -11.42
N VAL A 265 -1.66 8.77 -10.90
CA VAL A 265 -2.59 8.78 -9.77
C VAL A 265 -3.87 8.08 -10.20
N ALA A 266 -4.23 7.02 -9.49
CA ALA A 266 -5.46 6.26 -9.69
C ALA A 266 -6.25 6.24 -8.39
N PRO A 267 -7.56 5.91 -8.42
CA PRO A 267 -8.32 5.63 -7.19
C PRO A 267 -7.58 4.66 -6.29
N LEU A 268 -7.72 4.84 -4.98
CA LEU A 268 -7.33 3.79 -4.04
C LEU A 268 -8.10 2.53 -4.45
N PRO A 269 -7.41 1.39 -4.61
CA PRO A 269 -8.10 0.13 -4.78
C PRO A 269 -9.16 0.03 -3.68
N ALA A 270 -10.41 -0.21 -4.07
CA ALA A 270 -11.43 -0.52 -3.07
C ALA A 270 -10.84 -1.59 -2.17
N VAL A 271 -10.96 -1.43 -0.85
CA VAL A 271 -10.50 -2.47 0.07
C VAL A 271 -11.41 -3.66 -0.19
N VAL A 272 -11.00 -4.55 -1.09
CA VAL A 272 -11.61 -5.86 -1.25
C VAL A 272 -11.11 -6.67 -0.06
N ALA A 273 -11.60 -6.31 1.13
CA ALA A 273 -11.50 -7.14 2.30
C ALA A 273 -12.38 -8.36 2.01
N THR A 274 -11.80 -9.35 1.32
CA THR A 274 -12.31 -10.70 1.46
C THR A 274 -11.96 -11.11 2.88
N THR A 275 -12.92 -10.94 3.79
CA THR A 275 -12.93 -11.70 5.05
C THR A 275 -13.11 -13.16 4.66
N ARG A 276 -12.00 -13.84 4.38
CA ARG A 276 -11.98 -15.28 4.28
C ARG A 276 -12.09 -15.78 5.71
N ALA A 277 -13.18 -16.47 6.02
CA ALA A 277 -13.22 -17.23 7.26
C ALA A 277 -12.02 -18.19 7.24
N VAL A 278 -11.33 -18.36 8.37
CA VAL A 278 -10.23 -19.33 8.51
C VAL A 278 -10.69 -20.78 8.18
N THR A 279 -12.00 -20.98 8.01
CA THR A 279 -12.63 -22.23 7.58
C THR A 279 -12.76 -22.39 6.05
N GLU A 280 -12.52 -21.37 5.24
CA GLU A 280 -12.49 -21.50 3.78
C GLU A 280 -11.11 -22.03 3.34
N TRP A 281 -10.99 -23.35 3.35
CA TRP A 281 -9.83 -24.05 2.82
C TRP A 281 -9.92 -24.07 1.29
N SER A 282 -8.86 -23.63 0.61
CA SER A 282 -8.70 -23.95 -0.81
C SER A 282 -8.02 -25.32 -0.89
N THR A 283 -8.70 -26.31 -1.45
CA THR A 283 -8.06 -27.59 -1.77
C THR A 283 -7.05 -27.33 -2.88
N LEU A 284 -5.76 -27.50 -2.57
CA LEU A 284 -4.72 -27.54 -3.60
C LEU A 284 -4.70 -28.95 -4.22
N PRO A 285 -4.40 -29.09 -5.51
CA PRO A 285 -4.15 -30.40 -6.11
C PRO A 285 -3.09 -31.16 -5.30
N ASP A 286 -3.33 -32.45 -5.03
CA ASP A 286 -2.54 -33.22 -4.06
C ASP A 286 -1.23 -33.82 -4.63
N GLY A 287 -1.01 -33.72 -5.95
CA GLY A 287 0.23 -34.10 -6.63
C GLY A 287 0.47 -35.59 -6.75
N SER A 288 1.72 -35.97 -7.04
CA SER A 288 2.12 -37.37 -7.22
C SER A 288 2.22 -38.15 -5.91
N ALA A 289 2.14 -37.46 -4.76
CA ALA A 289 2.26 -38.03 -3.42
C ALA A 289 1.01 -37.77 -2.55
N PRO A 290 -0.20 -38.24 -2.92
CA PRO A 290 -1.45 -37.91 -2.24
C PRO A 290 -1.43 -38.28 -0.75
N ILE A 291 -1.95 -37.41 0.12
CA ILE A 291 -2.00 -37.70 1.57
C ILE A 291 -3.22 -38.57 1.86
N ALA A 292 -2.99 -39.80 2.33
CA ALA A 292 -4.04 -40.74 2.70
C ALA A 292 -4.88 -40.31 3.93
N THR A 293 -4.55 -39.20 4.59
CA THR A 293 -5.10 -38.78 5.89
C THR A 293 -5.56 -37.32 5.91
N GLU A 294 -6.78 -37.01 5.41
CA GLU A 294 -7.63 -35.80 5.61
C GLU A 294 -6.98 -34.38 5.66
N ARG A 295 -5.66 -34.24 5.47
CA ARG A 295 -4.88 -33.03 5.69
C ARG A 295 -3.94 -32.90 4.50
N GLY A 296 -4.24 -32.01 3.56
CA GLY A 296 -3.42 -31.75 2.36
C GLY A 296 -1.98 -31.27 2.65
N MET A 297 -1.24 -30.92 1.60
CA MET A 297 0.15 -30.44 1.67
C MET A 297 0.32 -29.40 2.81
N ALA A 298 1.31 -29.58 3.70
CA ALA A 298 1.64 -28.50 4.64
C ALA A 298 2.40 -27.44 3.85
N VAL A 299 1.83 -26.25 3.78
CA VAL A 299 2.42 -25.11 3.09
C VAL A 299 3.00 -24.20 4.16
N THR A 300 4.32 -24.10 4.20
CA THR A 300 5.11 -23.24 5.08
C THR A 300 5.50 -21.93 4.40
N GLY A 301 5.21 -21.77 3.10
CA GLY A 301 5.73 -20.73 2.24
C GLY A 301 5.07 -20.74 0.87
N LEU A 302 4.84 -19.54 0.34
CA LEU A 302 4.16 -19.35 -0.93
C LEU A 302 4.75 -18.15 -1.66
N ALA A 303 5.20 -18.37 -2.90
CA ALA A 303 5.66 -17.31 -3.78
C ALA A 303 4.87 -17.33 -5.09
N ARG A 304 4.78 -16.18 -5.75
CA ARG A 304 4.17 -16.04 -7.06
C ARG A 304 5.17 -15.41 -8.01
N ASP A 305 5.44 -16.04 -9.15
CA ASP A 305 6.37 -15.49 -10.14
C ASP A 305 5.75 -14.38 -11.00
N LEU A 306 6.56 -13.79 -11.89
CA LEU A 306 6.10 -12.73 -12.78
C LEU A 306 5.13 -13.20 -13.87
N ALA A 307 5.08 -14.51 -14.15
CA ALA A 307 4.07 -15.11 -15.03
C ALA A 307 2.76 -15.42 -14.29
N GLY A 308 2.73 -15.19 -12.97
CA GLY A 308 1.56 -15.40 -12.13
C GLY A 308 1.40 -16.83 -11.63
N ARG A 309 2.37 -17.73 -11.86
CA ARG A 309 2.39 -19.11 -11.36
C ARG A 309 2.74 -19.11 -9.88
N TRP A 310 2.23 -20.10 -9.14
CA TRP A 310 2.45 -20.22 -7.70
C TRP A 310 3.50 -21.27 -7.40
N TYR A 311 4.36 -21.00 -6.42
CA TYR A 311 5.33 -21.95 -5.89
C TYR A 311 5.00 -22.16 -4.42
N VAL A 312 4.63 -23.39 -4.11
CA VAL A 312 4.13 -23.82 -2.81
C VAL A 312 5.18 -24.74 -2.22
N ASP A 313 5.77 -24.34 -1.10
CA ASP A 313 6.73 -25.20 -0.43
C ASP A 313 6.02 -26.38 0.28
N ASN A 314 6.79 -27.42 0.56
CA ASN A 314 6.33 -28.60 1.26
C ASN A 314 6.98 -28.66 2.66
N GLY A 315 6.17 -28.30 3.66
CA GLY A 315 6.53 -28.28 5.06
C GLY A 315 6.54 -29.65 5.76
N ARG A 316 6.26 -30.77 5.07
CA ARG A 316 6.13 -32.09 5.71
C ARG A 316 7.35 -32.98 5.49
N THR A 317 7.86 -33.51 6.60
CA THR A 317 8.89 -34.56 6.61
C THR A 317 8.45 -35.85 5.94
N THR A 318 7.15 -36.16 5.92
CA THR A 318 6.66 -37.44 5.35
C THR A 318 6.55 -37.45 3.83
N ARG A 319 6.77 -36.31 3.15
CA ARG A 319 6.75 -36.20 1.68
C ARG A 319 8.15 -36.04 1.09
N HIS A 320 9.21 -36.38 1.83
CA HIS A 320 10.56 -36.40 1.28
C HIS A 320 10.66 -37.37 0.08
N PRO A 321 11.37 -36.98 -1.00
CA PRO A 321 12.24 -35.82 -1.15
C PRO A 321 11.61 -34.55 -1.79
N LEU A 322 10.27 -34.45 -1.90
CA LEU A 322 9.61 -33.31 -2.54
C LEU A 322 9.77 -32.01 -1.73
N LEU A 323 10.44 -31.00 -2.28
CA LEU A 323 10.66 -29.72 -1.62
C LEU A 323 9.56 -28.70 -1.89
N PHE A 324 9.12 -28.55 -3.15
CA PHE A 324 8.06 -27.60 -3.51
C PHE A 324 7.36 -27.99 -4.81
N THR A 325 6.23 -27.36 -5.05
CA THR A 325 5.36 -27.60 -6.20
C THR A 325 5.03 -26.28 -6.90
N ARG A 326 5.08 -26.27 -8.23
CA ARG A 326 4.59 -25.17 -9.06
C ARG A 326 3.15 -25.44 -9.49
N LEU A 327 2.25 -24.49 -9.20
CA LEU A 327 0.86 -24.51 -9.61
C LEU A 327 0.59 -23.48 -10.71
N SER A 328 -0.43 -23.76 -11.51
CA SER A 328 -1.00 -22.83 -12.49
C SER A 328 -1.45 -21.51 -11.83
N PRO A 329 -1.56 -20.40 -12.58
CA PRO A 329 -1.92 -19.10 -12.01
C PRO A 329 -3.26 -19.05 -11.25
N ASP A 330 -4.21 -19.91 -11.61
CA ASP A 330 -5.51 -20.09 -10.97
C ASP A 330 -5.50 -21.15 -9.84
N ARG A 331 -4.38 -21.84 -9.63
CA ARG A 331 -4.11 -22.88 -8.62
C ARG A 331 -4.88 -24.19 -8.83
N THR A 332 -5.41 -24.42 -10.02
CA THR A 332 -6.21 -25.61 -10.33
C THR A 332 -5.36 -26.82 -10.76
N MET A 333 -4.12 -26.60 -11.21
CA MET A 333 -3.24 -27.62 -11.76
C MET A 333 -1.84 -27.56 -11.15
N ILE A 334 -1.24 -28.74 -10.93
CA ILE A 334 0.21 -28.87 -10.69
C ILE A 334 0.91 -28.89 -12.05
N GLU A 335 1.76 -27.90 -12.28
CA GLU A 335 2.57 -27.83 -13.49
C GLU A 335 3.90 -28.58 -13.35
N ALA A 336 4.50 -28.57 -12.15
CA ALA A 336 5.76 -29.24 -11.86
C ALA A 336 5.95 -29.50 -10.37
N GLU A 337 6.67 -30.57 -10.05
CA GLU A 337 7.13 -30.93 -8.71
C GLU A 337 8.65 -30.96 -8.70
N PHE A 338 9.24 -30.42 -7.63
CA PHE A 338 10.68 -30.25 -7.49
C PHE A 338 11.17 -30.96 -6.23
N ASP A 339 11.84 -32.09 -6.43
CA ASP A 339 12.51 -32.84 -5.37
C ASP A 339 14.03 -32.58 -5.37
N LEU A 340 14.71 -33.11 -4.36
CA LEU A 340 16.17 -32.98 -4.22
C LEU A 340 16.92 -33.48 -5.46
N THR A 341 16.51 -34.62 -5.99
CA THR A 341 17.17 -35.26 -7.14
C THR A 341 17.08 -34.38 -8.39
N ARG A 342 15.88 -33.87 -8.71
CA ARG A 342 15.64 -32.97 -9.84
C ARG A 342 16.43 -31.68 -9.71
N LEU A 343 16.57 -31.17 -8.49
CA LEU A 343 17.30 -29.94 -8.22
C LEU A 343 18.82 -30.14 -8.09
N GLY A 344 19.30 -31.37 -8.09
CA GLY A 344 20.73 -31.69 -7.89
C GLY A 344 21.23 -31.32 -6.49
N LEU A 345 20.37 -31.37 -5.48
CA LEU A 345 20.70 -31.06 -4.09
C LEU A 345 21.13 -32.32 -3.33
N SER A 346 21.91 -32.13 -2.25
CA SER A 346 22.34 -33.25 -1.40
C SER A 346 21.14 -33.94 -0.76
N ALA A 347 21.22 -35.27 -0.58
CA ALA A 347 20.25 -36.03 0.21
C ALA A 347 20.17 -35.54 1.66
N ASP A 348 21.22 -34.89 2.18
CA ASP A 348 21.21 -34.29 3.51
C ASP A 348 20.29 -33.08 3.61
N MET A 349 19.83 -32.50 2.49
CA MET A 349 18.84 -31.41 2.46
C MET A 349 17.40 -31.93 2.46
N ALA A 350 17.20 -33.16 2.94
CA ALA A 350 15.90 -33.81 3.02
C ALA A 350 15.12 -33.43 4.28
N GLU A 351 15.16 -32.17 4.72
CA GLU A 351 14.18 -31.63 5.67
C GLU A 351 13.26 -30.63 4.96
N PRO A 352 12.13 -30.25 5.60
CA PRO A 352 11.14 -29.39 4.96
C PRO A 352 11.72 -28.06 4.48
N CYS A 353 11.22 -27.60 3.33
CA CYS A 353 11.42 -26.23 2.90
C CYS A 353 10.58 -25.31 3.80
N GLN A 354 11.14 -24.23 4.33
CA GLN A 354 10.54 -23.36 5.35
C GLN A 354 10.49 -21.91 4.85
N GLY A 355 9.67 -21.65 3.84
CA GLY A 355 9.55 -20.33 3.23
C GLY A 355 10.16 -20.24 1.83
N ILE A 356 9.50 -19.45 1.00
CA ILE A 356 9.90 -19.17 -0.38
C ILE A 356 9.52 -17.73 -0.74
N THR A 357 10.38 -17.04 -1.46
CA THR A 357 10.16 -15.65 -1.90
C THR A 357 10.69 -15.43 -3.31
N LEU A 358 10.13 -14.45 -4.01
CA LEU A 358 10.59 -14.05 -5.35
C LEU A 358 11.49 -12.81 -5.24
N ASP A 359 12.73 -12.95 -5.67
CA ASP A 359 13.56 -11.79 -6.02
C ASP A 359 13.11 -11.28 -7.38
N ARG A 360 12.58 -10.05 -7.40
CA ARG A 360 12.03 -9.43 -8.62
C ARG A 360 13.09 -8.70 -9.43
N SER A 361 14.24 -8.40 -8.85
CA SER A 361 15.32 -7.73 -9.55
C SER A 361 15.94 -8.66 -10.59
N ASP A 362 16.07 -9.94 -10.24
CA ASP A 362 16.71 -10.97 -11.07
C ASP A 362 15.76 -12.11 -11.46
N ARG A 363 14.53 -12.10 -10.97
CA ARG A 363 13.45 -13.09 -11.25
C ARG A 363 13.72 -14.48 -10.68
N HIS A 364 14.63 -14.63 -9.73
CA HIS A 364 14.90 -15.91 -9.07
C HIS A 364 13.99 -16.11 -7.86
N LEU A 365 13.71 -17.37 -7.55
CA LEU A 365 13.10 -17.75 -6.29
C LEU A 365 14.19 -18.06 -5.28
N TRP A 366 13.99 -17.60 -4.05
CA TRP A 366 14.81 -17.96 -2.90
C TRP A 366 13.98 -18.80 -1.96
N MET A 367 14.54 -19.94 -1.56
CA MET A 367 13.89 -20.88 -0.66
C MET A 367 14.81 -21.23 0.50
N LEU A 368 14.21 -21.52 1.65
CA LEU A 368 14.92 -21.92 2.85
C LEU A 368 14.80 -23.44 3.03
N VAL A 369 15.91 -24.16 2.94
CA VAL A 369 15.93 -25.64 3.06
C VAL A 369 16.72 -26.04 4.30
N LYS A 370 16.20 -26.99 5.08
CA LYS A 370 16.87 -27.51 6.28
C LYS A 370 17.69 -28.77 5.96
N LEU A 371 18.75 -29.01 6.74
CA LEU A 371 19.50 -30.27 6.70
C LEU A 371 18.88 -31.33 7.64
N SER A 372 18.92 -32.60 7.25
CA SER A 372 18.59 -33.73 8.13
C SER A 372 19.72 -33.96 9.14
N GLY A 373 19.40 -34.05 10.44
CA GLY A 373 20.41 -34.38 11.45
C GLY A 373 20.01 -34.10 12.91
N PRO A 374 20.76 -34.64 13.89
CA PRO A 374 20.47 -34.54 15.32
C PRO A 374 20.60 -33.12 15.90
N ASP A 375 21.36 -32.24 15.25
CA ASP A 375 21.60 -30.86 15.69
C ASP A 375 20.53 -29.85 15.20
N GLY A 376 19.38 -30.34 14.73
CA GLY A 376 18.23 -29.47 14.41
C GLY A 376 18.24 -28.79 13.05
N GLY A 377 19.12 -29.20 12.13
CA GLY A 377 18.97 -28.90 10.69
C GLY A 377 19.31 -27.48 10.28
N ALA A 378 20.61 -27.20 10.21
CA ALA A 378 21.16 -25.96 9.66
C ALA A 378 20.43 -25.57 8.37
N SER A 379 20.01 -24.31 8.30
CA SER A 379 19.21 -23.82 7.18
C SER A 379 20.12 -23.30 6.07
N HIS A 380 19.68 -23.50 4.83
CA HIS A 380 20.38 -23.04 3.64
C HIS A 380 19.44 -22.20 2.77
N LEU A 381 19.97 -21.13 2.20
CA LEU A 381 19.30 -20.43 1.11
C LEU A 381 19.63 -21.10 -0.21
N VAL A 382 18.61 -21.49 -0.96
CA VAL A 382 18.73 -22.06 -2.30
C VAL A 382 18.11 -21.08 -3.30
N ARG A 383 18.89 -20.74 -4.33
CA ARG A 383 18.47 -19.81 -5.39
C ARG A 383 18.05 -20.59 -6.64
N PHE A 384 16.77 -20.57 -6.97
CA PHE A 384 16.17 -21.31 -8.07
C PHE A 384 15.75 -20.39 -9.20
N ASP A 385 16.12 -20.74 -10.44
CA ASP A 385 15.68 -20.03 -11.63
C ASP A 385 14.40 -20.68 -12.19
N PRO A 386 13.24 -20.00 -12.14
CA PRO A 386 11.97 -20.52 -12.64
C PRO A 386 11.89 -20.66 -14.16
N VAL A 387 12.86 -20.13 -14.91
CA VAL A 387 12.92 -20.26 -16.38
C VAL A 387 13.69 -21.51 -16.78
N SER A 388 14.91 -21.70 -16.26
CA SER A 388 15.70 -22.91 -16.54
C SER A 388 15.27 -24.11 -15.69
N GLU A 389 14.48 -23.90 -14.64
CA GLU A 389 14.08 -24.91 -13.67
C GLU A 389 15.27 -25.57 -12.94
N THR A 390 16.32 -24.79 -12.69
CA THR A 390 17.56 -25.26 -12.04
C THR A 390 17.94 -24.42 -10.83
N VAL A 391 18.76 -25.01 -9.96
CA VAL A 391 19.46 -24.28 -8.90
C VAL A 391 20.59 -23.48 -9.54
N SER A 392 20.55 -22.16 -9.39
CA SER A 392 21.42 -21.21 -10.09
C SER A 392 22.77 -20.97 -9.40
N ALA A 393 22.93 -21.41 -8.14
CA ALA A 393 24.16 -21.26 -7.36
C ALA A 393 24.22 -22.32 -6.24
N PRO A 394 25.41 -22.66 -5.72
CA PRO A 394 25.54 -23.53 -4.55
C PRO A 394 24.67 -23.04 -3.37
N PRO A 395 24.02 -23.94 -2.62
CA PRO A 395 23.27 -23.57 -1.42
C PRO A 395 24.14 -22.81 -0.42
N ILE A 396 23.57 -21.76 0.17
CA ILE A 396 24.26 -20.86 1.09
C ILE A 396 23.89 -21.25 2.52
N ALA A 397 24.86 -21.73 3.30
CA ALA A 397 24.64 -22.06 4.71
C ALA A 397 24.36 -20.80 5.54
N LEU A 398 23.37 -20.88 6.42
CA LEU A 398 23.03 -19.82 7.36
C LEU A 398 23.61 -20.10 8.75
N ALA A 399 23.75 -19.04 9.55
CA ALA A 399 24.12 -19.15 10.95
C ALA A 399 22.94 -19.66 11.78
N GLY A 400 22.75 -20.99 11.81
CA GLY A 400 21.72 -21.65 12.60
C GLY A 400 20.50 -22.10 11.79
N THR A 401 19.37 -22.19 12.47
CA THR A 401 18.10 -22.67 11.91
C THR A 401 17.13 -21.51 11.72
N ALA A 402 16.34 -21.55 10.65
CA ALA A 402 15.44 -20.47 10.29
C ALA A 402 14.09 -21.01 9.78
N ASN A 403 13.05 -20.17 9.80
CA ASN A 403 11.68 -20.56 9.44
C ASN A 403 11.08 -19.78 8.28
N GLY A 404 11.60 -18.61 7.91
CA GLY A 404 10.99 -17.80 6.86
C GLY A 404 11.98 -16.91 6.14
N VAL A 405 11.68 -16.60 4.87
CA VAL A 405 12.52 -15.75 4.02
C VAL A 405 11.66 -14.78 3.20
N ALA A 406 12.10 -13.53 3.08
CA ALA A 406 11.48 -12.52 2.22
C ALA A 406 12.53 -11.67 1.51
N HIS A 407 12.36 -11.45 0.20
CA HIS A 407 13.22 -10.55 -0.56
C HIS A 407 12.71 -9.11 -0.48
N ASP A 408 13.56 -8.20 0.00
CA ASP A 408 13.33 -6.76 0.03
C ASP A 408 13.92 -6.10 -1.22
N PRO A 409 13.08 -5.65 -2.17
CA PRO A 409 13.55 -5.05 -3.41
C PRO A 409 14.07 -3.62 -3.24
N VAL A 410 13.84 -2.97 -2.09
CA VAL A 410 14.34 -1.63 -1.81
C VAL A 410 15.76 -1.71 -1.26
N ALA A 411 15.95 -2.57 -0.26
CA ALA A 411 17.24 -2.78 0.37
C ALA A 411 18.16 -3.73 -0.41
N ASP A 412 17.60 -4.47 -1.37
CA ASP A 412 18.29 -5.45 -2.20
C ASP A 412 18.93 -6.57 -1.35
N CYS A 413 18.11 -7.18 -0.49
CA CYS A 413 18.53 -8.20 0.48
C CYS A 413 17.44 -9.24 0.76
N LEU A 414 17.83 -10.31 1.44
CA LEU A 414 16.96 -11.37 1.93
C LEU A 414 16.82 -11.24 3.45
N TRP A 415 15.62 -10.94 3.92
CA TRP A 415 15.29 -11.01 5.34
C TRP A 415 14.98 -12.44 5.72
N VAL A 416 15.62 -12.94 6.77
CA VAL A 416 15.46 -14.31 7.27
C VAL A 416 15.06 -14.28 8.74
N VAL A 417 14.00 -15.03 9.07
CA VAL A 417 13.52 -15.26 10.44
C VAL A 417 14.22 -16.49 11.00
N HIS A 418 15.07 -16.30 12.00
CA HIS A 418 15.80 -17.36 12.70
C HIS A 418 14.97 -17.93 13.86
N ASP A 419 15.15 -19.22 14.14
CA ASP A 419 14.47 -19.94 15.24
C ASP A 419 14.88 -19.39 16.62
N THR A 420 16.02 -18.70 16.68
CA THR A 420 16.50 -17.96 17.85
C THR A 420 15.63 -16.74 18.17
N GLY A 421 14.63 -16.43 17.34
CA GLY A 421 13.78 -15.25 17.50
C GLY A 421 14.46 -13.99 17.01
N GLU A 422 15.27 -14.08 15.95
CA GLU A 422 15.95 -12.94 15.35
C GLU A 422 15.59 -12.79 13.86
N LEU A 423 15.53 -11.55 13.41
CA LEU A 423 15.41 -11.19 12.01
C LEU A 423 16.75 -10.66 11.51
N VAL A 424 17.28 -11.26 10.45
CA VAL A 424 18.61 -10.94 9.91
C VAL A 424 18.52 -10.71 8.41
N ALA A 425 19.12 -9.63 7.90
CA ALA A 425 19.27 -9.38 6.47
C ALA A 425 20.54 -10.05 5.94
N TYR A 426 20.42 -10.76 4.83
CA TYR A 426 21.50 -11.36 4.06
C TYR A 426 21.58 -10.73 2.67
N ASP A 427 22.77 -10.58 2.12
CA ASP A 427 22.92 -10.35 0.68
C ASP A 427 22.74 -11.66 -0.11
N ARG A 428 22.80 -11.58 -1.45
CA ARG A 428 22.67 -12.75 -2.33
C ARG A 428 23.83 -13.74 -2.23
N SER A 429 24.93 -13.37 -1.58
CA SER A 429 26.07 -14.27 -1.32
C SER A 429 25.98 -14.98 0.03
N GLY A 430 24.98 -14.62 0.87
CA GLY A 430 24.86 -15.13 2.23
C GLY A 430 25.61 -14.33 3.28
N THR A 431 26.16 -13.17 2.91
CA THR A 431 26.82 -12.31 3.88
C THR A 431 25.76 -11.56 4.67
N ILE A 432 25.87 -11.60 6.00
CA ILE A 432 25.00 -10.85 6.91
C ILE A 432 25.20 -9.35 6.67
N ARG A 433 24.11 -8.62 6.44
CA ARG A 433 24.12 -7.17 6.25
C ARG A 433 23.60 -6.39 7.46
N SER A 434 22.82 -7.01 8.35
CA SER A 434 22.27 -6.36 9.54
C SER A 434 22.70 -7.03 10.84
N GLY A 435 22.58 -6.33 11.97
CA GLY A 435 22.49 -7.01 13.27
C GLY A 435 21.21 -7.85 13.36
N GLY A 436 21.18 -8.81 14.27
CA GLY A 436 19.95 -9.53 14.63
C GLY A 436 18.93 -8.58 15.26
N THR A 437 17.77 -8.45 14.63
CA THR A 437 16.65 -7.69 15.20
C THR A 437 15.77 -8.65 15.99
N PRO A 438 15.59 -8.45 17.32
CA PRO A 438 14.77 -9.35 18.12
C PRO A 438 13.32 -9.41 17.61
N LEU A 439 12.79 -10.62 17.54
CA LEU A 439 11.42 -10.93 17.17
C LEU A 439 10.63 -11.42 18.40
N PRO A 440 9.29 -11.31 18.37
CA PRO A 440 8.44 -11.98 19.34
C PRO A 440 8.63 -13.50 19.30
N ALA A 441 8.35 -14.16 20.43
CA ALA A 441 8.39 -15.61 20.50
C ALA A 441 7.46 -16.27 19.46
N ASN A 442 7.94 -17.37 18.87
CA ASN A 442 7.26 -18.11 17.79
C ASN A 442 7.05 -17.27 16.52
N ALA A 443 7.98 -16.37 16.20
CA ALA A 443 8.06 -15.80 14.86
C ALA A 443 8.42 -16.89 13.84
N ASP A 444 7.74 -16.87 12.70
CA ASP A 444 7.76 -17.98 11.75
C ASP A 444 8.03 -17.44 10.32
N GLN A 445 7.01 -16.88 9.68
CA GLN A 445 7.11 -16.39 8.31
C GLN A 445 7.36 -14.88 8.24
N CYS A 446 8.05 -14.46 7.19
CA CYS A 446 8.14 -13.06 6.82
C CYS A 446 7.76 -12.83 5.35
N VAL A 447 7.24 -11.64 5.05
CA VAL A 447 6.80 -11.26 3.70
C VAL A 447 6.98 -9.76 3.52
N ILE A 448 7.43 -9.35 2.33
CA ILE A 448 7.44 -7.94 1.92
C ILE A 448 6.12 -7.62 1.23
N ALA A 449 5.39 -6.65 1.76
CA ALA A 449 4.12 -6.23 1.19
C ALA A 449 4.34 -5.53 -0.17
N ASP A 450 3.70 -6.09 -1.20
CA ASP A 450 3.85 -5.66 -2.59
C ASP A 450 3.09 -4.36 -2.92
N ARG A 451 3.60 -3.60 -3.91
CA ARG A 451 3.00 -2.42 -4.56
C ARG A 451 1.55 -2.59 -5.02
N ARG A 452 1.10 -3.82 -5.31
CA ARG A 452 -0.24 -4.05 -5.87
C ARG A 452 -1.39 -3.87 -4.86
N TYR A 453 -1.13 -3.78 -3.56
CA TYR A 453 -2.18 -3.72 -2.53
C TYR A 453 -2.59 -2.31 -2.09
N GLY A 454 -2.32 -1.28 -2.90
CA GLY A 454 -2.75 0.08 -2.58
C GLY A 454 -1.87 0.71 -1.48
N ASP A 455 -0.63 0.98 -1.86
CA ASP A 455 0.38 1.92 -1.30
C ASP A 455 0.71 1.95 0.21
N ILE A 456 -0.20 1.67 1.15
CA ILE A 456 0.03 1.97 2.58
C ILE A 456 0.95 1.01 3.32
N MET A 457 1.24 -0.15 2.72
CA MET A 457 2.16 -1.16 3.27
C MET A 457 3.29 -1.49 2.28
N THR A 458 3.35 -0.81 1.13
CA THR A 458 4.27 -1.18 0.07
C THR A 458 5.72 -1.06 0.54
N GLY A 459 6.48 -2.14 0.32
CA GLY A 459 7.89 -2.23 0.70
C GLY A 459 8.12 -2.49 2.19
N GLU A 460 7.08 -2.78 2.95
CA GLU A 460 7.20 -3.07 4.37
C GLU A 460 7.35 -4.55 4.62
N LEU A 461 8.19 -4.87 5.61
CA LEU A 461 8.38 -6.23 6.07
C LEU A 461 7.35 -6.57 7.13
N LEU A 462 6.61 -7.65 6.89
CA LEU A 462 5.66 -8.22 7.82
C LEU A 462 6.22 -9.54 8.32
N VAL A 463 6.20 -9.74 9.64
CA VAL A 463 6.58 -11.00 10.27
C VAL A 463 5.39 -11.52 11.06
N THR A 464 5.02 -12.78 10.83
CA THR A 464 3.99 -13.46 11.61
C THR A 464 4.62 -14.06 12.87
N ALA A 465 3.93 -13.98 14.00
CA ALA A 465 4.30 -14.69 15.22
C ALA A 465 3.08 -15.35 15.87
N GLY A 466 3.27 -16.51 16.50
CA GLY A 466 2.23 -17.20 17.25
C GLY A 466 2.43 -18.72 17.27
N ALA A 467 2.03 -19.36 18.36
CA ALA A 467 2.10 -20.81 18.47
C ALA A 467 1.04 -21.49 17.56
N ASN A 468 1.36 -22.68 17.07
CA ASN A 468 0.42 -23.50 16.31
C ASN A 468 -0.89 -23.70 17.08
N GLY A 469 -1.99 -23.24 16.48
CA GLY A 469 -3.33 -23.33 17.07
C GLY A 469 -3.72 -22.25 18.07
N ALA A 470 -2.87 -21.23 18.24
CA ALA A 470 -3.15 -20.05 19.04
C ALA A 470 -3.45 -18.80 18.18
N ALA A 471 -3.89 -17.73 18.84
CA ALA A 471 -3.93 -16.41 18.21
C ALA A 471 -2.52 -15.93 17.88
N GLY A 472 -2.35 -15.34 16.70
CA GLY A 472 -1.08 -14.81 16.21
C GLY A 472 -1.08 -13.28 16.09
N THR A 473 0.07 -12.74 15.76
CA THR A 473 0.32 -11.31 15.53
C THR A 473 1.09 -11.09 14.23
N ILE A 474 0.82 -9.99 13.50
CA ILE A 474 1.71 -9.47 12.44
C ILE A 474 2.45 -8.33 13.10
N HIS A 475 3.77 -8.40 12.98
CA HIS A 475 4.66 -7.30 13.28
C HIS A 475 5.07 -6.66 11.96
N ARG A 476 5.15 -5.33 11.97
CA ARG A 476 5.41 -4.50 10.79
C ARG A 476 6.68 -3.72 11.02
N TRP A 477 7.56 -3.72 10.03
CA TRP A 477 8.72 -2.84 9.97
C TRP A 477 8.66 -1.97 8.71
N GLY A 478 8.91 -0.68 8.90
CA GLY A 478 8.95 0.28 7.80
C GLY A 478 10.12 0.03 6.83
N PRO A 479 10.09 0.64 5.64
CA PRO A 479 11.14 0.48 4.61
C PRO A 479 12.52 1.04 5.01
N SER A 480 12.65 1.58 6.23
CA SER A 480 13.85 2.21 6.78
C SER A 480 14.57 1.36 7.82
N ILE A 481 14.42 0.02 7.82
CA ILE A 481 15.32 -0.83 8.62
C ILE A 481 16.73 -0.64 8.06
N ALA A 482 17.48 0.27 8.68
CA ALA A 482 18.81 0.63 8.24
C ALA A 482 19.71 -0.62 8.34
N ILE A 483 20.24 -1.04 7.20
CA ILE A 483 21.26 -2.08 7.10
C ILE A 483 22.59 -1.48 7.60
N ALA A 484 22.74 -1.46 8.92
CA ALA A 484 23.91 -1.25 9.79
C ALA A 484 24.85 -0.02 9.60
N GLY A 485 25.07 0.70 10.72
CA GLY A 485 26.24 1.58 10.92
C GLY A 485 26.01 2.75 11.90
N SER A 486 24.83 3.36 11.89
CA SER A 486 24.48 4.45 12.82
C SER A 486 23.23 4.07 13.59
N ILE A 487 23.40 3.82 14.89
CA ILE A 487 22.29 3.75 15.86
C ILE A 487 21.68 5.15 15.91
N MET A 488 20.68 5.42 15.06
CA MET A 488 19.67 6.42 15.39
C MET A 488 18.61 5.65 16.17
N ALA A 489 18.65 5.81 17.49
CA ALA A 489 17.63 5.34 18.42
C ALA A 489 16.36 6.20 18.28
N ASP A 490 15.75 6.23 17.09
CA ASP A 490 14.35 6.64 16.97
C ASP A 490 13.47 5.39 16.81
N GLY A 491 12.41 5.35 17.61
CA GLY A 491 11.66 4.12 17.89
C GLY A 491 11.05 3.52 16.63
N SER A 492 11.46 2.30 16.28
CA SER A 492 10.71 1.44 15.38
C SER A 492 9.31 1.23 15.96
N TRP A 493 8.30 1.86 15.37
CA TRP A 493 6.91 1.68 15.78
C TRP A 493 6.41 0.28 15.41
N SER A 494 6.44 -0.66 16.34
CA SER A 494 5.76 -1.94 16.17
C SER A 494 4.27 -1.77 16.50
N ARG A 495 3.39 -1.73 15.49
CA ARG A 495 1.94 -1.91 15.69
C ARG A 495 1.61 -3.39 15.53
N SER A 496 1.13 -4.02 16.60
CA SER A 496 0.68 -5.42 16.59
C SER A 496 -0.79 -5.50 16.17
N ILE A 497 -1.08 -6.15 15.04
CA ILE A 497 -2.45 -6.54 14.69
C ILE A 497 -2.68 -7.93 15.27
N ARG A 498 -3.66 -8.10 16.16
CA ARG A 498 -4.04 -9.40 16.72
C ARG A 498 -5.07 -10.08 15.81
N TRP A 499 -4.87 -11.35 15.47
CA TRP A 499 -5.92 -12.22 14.93
C TRP A 499 -5.93 -13.57 15.64
N THR A 500 -7.06 -14.27 15.58
CA THR A 500 -7.19 -15.61 16.16
C THR A 500 -7.27 -16.66 15.05
N VAL A 501 -6.25 -17.52 14.95
CA VAL A 501 -6.34 -18.75 14.15
C VAL A 501 -6.85 -19.86 15.08
N ARG A 502 -8.06 -20.38 14.82
CA ARG A 502 -8.53 -21.59 15.52
C ARG A 502 -8.18 -22.82 14.68
N THR A 503 -7.19 -23.60 15.11
CA THR A 503 -7.03 -24.96 14.58
C THR A 503 -7.92 -25.91 15.39
N ARG A 504 -8.71 -26.76 14.72
CA ARG A 504 -9.37 -27.88 15.39
C ARG A 504 -8.31 -28.92 15.76
N SER A 505 -7.99 -29.06 17.04
CA SER A 505 -7.37 -30.29 17.54
C SER A 505 -8.44 -31.39 17.55
N LYS A 506 -8.44 -32.27 16.53
CA LYS A 506 -9.19 -33.53 16.61
C LYS A 506 -8.40 -34.40 17.61
N ALA A 507 -8.95 -34.59 18.81
CA ALA A 507 -8.43 -35.58 19.75
C ALA A 507 -8.38 -36.92 19.02
N CYS A 508 -7.19 -37.47 18.83
CA CYS A 508 -7.02 -38.81 18.30
C CYS A 508 -7.48 -39.77 19.40
N GLY A 509 -8.74 -40.21 19.32
CA GLY A 509 -9.22 -41.30 20.15
C GLY A 509 -8.50 -42.58 19.73
N SER A 510 -7.39 -42.89 20.39
CA SER A 510 -6.79 -44.22 20.33
C SER A 510 -7.83 -45.21 20.85
N THR A 511 -8.45 -45.96 19.93
CA THR A 511 -9.28 -47.10 20.32
C THR A 511 -8.31 -48.21 20.76
N MET A 512 -7.97 -48.24 22.05
CA MET A 512 -7.33 -49.41 22.65
C MET A 512 -8.36 -50.52 22.72
N THR A 513 -8.28 -51.50 21.81
CA THR A 513 -8.88 -52.81 22.00
C THR A 513 -8.06 -53.58 23.04
N ALA A 514 -8.44 -53.45 24.31
CA ALA A 514 -7.95 -54.33 25.38
C ALA A 514 -8.90 -55.53 25.52
N SER A 515 -8.43 -56.70 25.10
CA SER A 515 -8.95 -57.99 25.50
C SER A 515 -8.48 -58.32 26.92
N GLY A 516 -9.38 -58.70 27.83
CA GLY A 516 -9.00 -59.55 28.96
C GLY A 516 -9.59 -59.21 30.33
N SER A 517 -10.38 -60.17 30.83
CA SER A 517 -10.66 -60.52 32.23
C SER A 517 -11.34 -59.50 33.16
N GLY A 518 -12.46 -59.94 33.73
CA GLY A 518 -13.35 -59.12 34.52
C GLY A 518 -12.95 -58.95 35.98
N THR A 519 -13.66 -58.03 36.63
CA THR A 519 -14.10 -58.15 38.03
C THR A 519 -15.20 -57.13 38.30
N THR A 520 -16.19 -57.60 39.04
CA THR A 520 -17.40 -56.94 39.51
C THR A 520 -17.10 -55.76 40.43
N ALA A 521 -17.71 -54.58 40.21
CA ALA A 521 -18.03 -53.63 41.30
C ALA A 521 -19.10 -52.58 40.92
N GLN A 522 -20.14 -52.59 41.76
CA GLN A 522 -21.20 -51.63 42.07
C GLN A 522 -21.30 -50.27 41.35
N ARG A 523 -22.51 -50.05 40.82
CA ARG A 523 -23.11 -48.73 40.56
C ARG A 523 -23.42 -48.01 41.87
N THR A 524 -22.86 -46.82 42.05
CA THR A 524 -23.41 -45.81 42.96
C THR A 524 -24.05 -44.70 42.13
N ARG A 525 -25.31 -44.42 42.42
CA ARG A 525 -26.20 -43.51 41.70
C ARG A 525 -26.33 -42.27 42.58
N GLU A 526 -25.61 -41.20 42.27
CA GLU A 526 -25.84 -39.89 42.91
C GLU A 526 -26.72 -39.01 42.03
N ARG A 527 -27.67 -38.36 42.70
CA ARG A 527 -28.73 -37.51 42.16
C ARG A 527 -28.66 -36.19 42.94
N ARG A 528 -28.69 -35.06 42.21
CA ARG A 528 -28.93 -33.66 42.64
C ARG A 528 -27.72 -32.93 43.26
N ASN A 529 -27.45 -31.65 42.99
CA ASN A 529 -28.25 -30.54 42.44
C ASN A 529 -27.72 -29.97 41.12
#